data_AF-O52771-F1
#
_entry.id   AF-O52771-F1
#
_cell.length_a   1.000
_cell.length_b   1.000
_cell.length_c   1.000
_cell.angle_alpha   90.00
_cell.angle_beta   90.00
_cell.angle_gamma   90.00
#
_symmetry.space_group_name_H-M   'P 1'
#
loop_
_entity.id
_entity.type
_entity.pdbx_description
1 polymer ?
#
loop_
_entity_poly.entity_id
_entity_poly.type
_entity_poly.pdbx_seq_one_letter_code
_entity_poly.pdbx_strand_id
1 'polypeptide(L)'
;ELIYDEFRTTANYSRISHQMCSWENREIRVGDAAFFVDPLFSTGVHFALHHTAAAAVLVRAAFDEAMPEQHREDLWHDYDQMLRKQAQVFSLAIDQWYNEISLAHPGSVYWRERSERATFEVRNATFHYLVNGSLDEDLLHVISQGNDAVEALSETGAWRTSFAQLQRLRPADDALVQLMPNVKFRQSVTLEHPIADSAEDKLDARPQAFDHGPYWESPERHAHEVAPRFGRPSPCLRFYFEDGDHQDTVRILWNRPNSALLERLSQPHAYGPLLAGCSLSERGLLDQLLLKGMMRVIP
;
A
#
# COMPACT_ATOMS: atom_id res chain seq x y z
N GLU A 1 -34.25 -0.73 -15.02
CA GLU A 1 -33.76 0.35 -14.14
C GLU A 1 -34.42 0.18 -12.78
N LEU A 2 -33.65 -0.02 -11.71
CA LEU A 2 -34.20 -0.12 -10.35
C LEU A 2 -34.25 1.29 -9.75
N ILE A 3 -35.32 2.02 -10.06
CA ILE A 3 -35.63 3.27 -9.38
C ILE A 3 -36.45 2.88 -8.15
N TYR A 4 -35.89 3.13 -6.96
CA TYR A 4 -36.61 2.95 -5.71
C TYR A 4 -37.31 4.26 -5.35
N ASP A 5 -38.61 4.21 -5.04
CA ASP A 5 -39.43 5.37 -4.64
C ASP A 5 -39.15 5.85 -3.20
N GLU A 6 -38.11 5.30 -2.54
CA GLU A 6 -37.80 5.54 -1.13
C GLU A 6 -36.39 6.11 -0.95
N PHE A 7 -36.27 7.15 -0.12
CA PHE A 7 -34.98 7.68 0.30
C PHE A 7 -34.32 6.72 1.30
N ARG A 8 -33.17 6.15 0.92
CA ARG A 8 -32.40 5.27 1.80
C ARG A 8 -31.29 6.03 2.50
N THR A 9 -31.15 5.78 3.80
CA THR A 9 -30.03 6.27 4.60
C THR A 9 -29.13 5.11 4.98
N THR A 10 -27.82 5.32 4.88
CA THR A 10 -26.81 4.37 5.34
C THR A 10 -25.91 5.08 6.34
N ALA A 11 -25.75 4.51 7.53
CA ALA A 11 -24.91 5.03 8.60
C ALA A 11 -23.92 3.95 9.07
N ASN A 12 -22.88 4.35 9.81
CA ASN A 12 -21.84 3.46 10.35
C ASN A 12 -21.13 2.62 9.26
N TYR A 13 -20.97 3.20 8.07
CA TYR A 13 -20.34 2.52 6.93
C TYR A 13 -18.81 2.48 7.04
N SER A 14 -18.18 3.45 7.71
CA SER A 14 -16.72 3.53 7.85
C SER A 14 -16.22 2.48 8.83
N ARG A 15 -15.51 1.46 8.33
CA ARG A 15 -14.94 0.38 9.13
C ARG A 15 -13.72 -0.24 8.44
N ILE A 16 -12.75 -0.67 9.24
CA ILE A 16 -11.63 -1.50 8.79
C ILE A 16 -11.66 -2.78 9.62
N SER A 17 -11.69 -3.95 8.98
CA SER A 17 -11.66 -5.22 9.71
C SER A 17 -10.33 -5.39 10.44
N HIS A 18 -10.38 -5.93 11.66
CA HIS A 18 -9.17 -6.27 12.42
C HIS A 18 -8.34 -7.35 11.73
N GLN A 19 -8.89 -8.13 10.80
CA GLN A 19 -8.18 -9.11 9.99
C GLN A 19 -8.84 -9.17 8.61
N MET A 20 -8.06 -9.22 7.54
CA MET A 20 -8.59 -9.28 6.17
C MET A 20 -8.64 -10.72 5.65
N CYS A 21 -7.76 -11.59 6.16
CA CYS A 21 -7.80 -13.02 5.90
C CYS A 21 -7.17 -13.83 7.02
N SER A 22 -7.52 -15.11 7.12
CA SER A 22 -6.92 -16.06 8.06
C SER A 22 -6.50 -17.31 7.31
N TRP A 23 -5.19 -17.58 7.28
CA TRP A 23 -4.66 -18.83 6.74
C TRP A 23 -5.28 -20.01 7.48
N GLU A 24 -5.14 -20.07 8.81
CA GLU A 24 -5.66 -21.16 9.64
C GLU A 24 -7.15 -21.47 9.40
N ASN A 25 -8.00 -20.45 9.34
CA ASN A 25 -9.45 -20.61 9.14
C ASN A 25 -9.86 -20.69 7.67
N ARG A 26 -8.92 -20.52 6.73
CA ARG A 26 -9.17 -20.46 5.28
C ARG A 26 -10.24 -19.42 4.90
N GLU A 27 -10.23 -18.28 5.57
CA GLU A 27 -11.20 -17.18 5.39
C GLU A 27 -10.56 -15.98 4.68
N ILE A 28 -11.21 -15.44 3.64
CA ILE A 28 -10.78 -14.23 2.93
C ILE A 28 -11.93 -13.22 2.90
N ARG A 29 -11.66 -11.95 3.23
CA ARG A 29 -12.60 -10.84 3.10
C ARG A 29 -12.28 -10.00 1.88
N VAL A 30 -13.31 -9.59 1.14
CA VAL A 30 -13.22 -8.79 -0.10
C VAL A 30 -14.22 -7.63 -0.07
N GLY A 31 -13.92 -6.54 -0.79
CA GLY A 31 -14.76 -5.32 -0.80
C GLY A 31 -15.09 -4.80 0.61
N ASP A 32 -16.33 -4.35 0.79
CA ASP A 32 -16.84 -3.80 2.07
C ASP A 32 -16.79 -4.80 3.24
N ALA A 33 -16.67 -6.11 2.97
CA ALA A 33 -16.44 -7.11 4.01
C ALA A 33 -15.05 -6.96 4.65
N ALA A 34 -14.06 -6.47 3.89
CA ALA A 34 -12.71 -6.17 4.37
C ALA A 34 -12.66 -4.78 5.02
N PHE A 35 -12.97 -3.73 4.26
CA PHE A 35 -13.05 -2.37 4.77
C PHE A 35 -13.91 -1.48 3.87
N PHE A 36 -14.41 -0.38 4.44
CA PHE A 36 -15.02 0.75 3.75
C PHE A 36 -14.65 2.02 4.52
N VAL A 37 -14.27 3.09 3.83
CA VAL A 37 -13.81 4.34 4.48
C VAL A 37 -14.83 5.45 4.29
N ASP A 38 -14.92 6.03 3.09
CA ASP A 38 -15.82 7.13 2.78
C ASP A 38 -16.17 7.09 1.27
N PRO A 39 -17.44 7.32 0.87
CA PRO A 39 -17.84 7.27 -0.52
C PRO A 39 -17.36 8.46 -1.37
N LEU A 40 -16.77 9.50 -0.77
CA LEU A 40 -16.42 10.77 -1.40
C LEU A 40 -15.73 10.65 -2.77
N PHE A 41 -14.79 9.70 -2.91
CA PHE A 41 -14.03 9.50 -4.14
C PHE A 41 -14.48 8.29 -4.96
N SER A 42 -15.66 7.73 -4.68
CA SER A 42 -16.23 6.58 -5.41
C SER A 42 -15.31 5.35 -5.50
N THR A 43 -14.45 5.15 -4.50
CA THR A 43 -13.41 4.10 -4.52
C THR A 43 -13.89 2.72 -4.09
N GLY A 44 -15.10 2.60 -3.53
CA GLY A 44 -15.61 1.32 -2.99
C GLY A 44 -15.60 0.17 -4.02
N VAL A 45 -16.11 0.42 -5.23
CA VAL A 45 -16.11 -0.57 -6.32
C VAL A 45 -14.69 -0.87 -6.80
N HIS A 46 -13.84 0.16 -6.91
CA HIS A 46 -12.44 -0.02 -7.28
C HIS A 46 -11.71 -0.95 -6.30
N PHE A 47 -11.85 -0.71 -4.99
CA PHE A 47 -11.26 -1.57 -3.97
C PHE A 47 -11.85 -2.97 -3.98
N ALA A 48 -13.17 -3.13 -4.14
CA ALA A 48 -13.78 -4.45 -4.24
C ALA A 48 -13.20 -5.27 -5.41
N LEU A 49 -13.04 -4.67 -6.59
CA LEU A 49 -12.42 -5.33 -7.75
C LEU A 49 -10.94 -5.65 -7.51
N HIS A 50 -10.19 -4.72 -6.91
CA HIS A 50 -8.80 -4.91 -6.53
C HIS A 50 -8.62 -6.08 -5.53
N HIS A 51 -9.41 -6.09 -4.46
CA HIS A 51 -9.42 -7.16 -3.45
C HIS A 51 -9.75 -8.51 -4.09
N THR A 52 -10.74 -8.54 -4.98
CA THR A 52 -11.20 -9.76 -5.64
C THR A 52 -10.10 -10.35 -6.53
N ALA A 53 -9.43 -9.50 -7.30
CA ALA A 53 -8.34 -9.95 -8.17
C ALA A 53 -7.15 -10.51 -7.36
N ALA A 54 -6.78 -9.86 -6.25
CA ALA A 54 -5.74 -10.38 -5.35
C ALA A 54 -6.17 -11.67 -4.64
N ALA A 55 -7.41 -11.75 -4.17
CA ALA A 55 -7.97 -12.93 -3.54
C ALA A 55 -8.00 -14.14 -4.49
N ALA A 56 -8.26 -13.92 -5.78
CA ALA A 56 -8.21 -14.99 -6.78
C ALA A 56 -6.82 -15.62 -6.91
N VAL A 57 -5.76 -14.80 -6.86
CA VAL A 57 -4.38 -15.30 -6.83
C VAL A 57 -4.11 -16.08 -5.55
N LEU A 58 -4.60 -15.59 -4.41
CA LEU A 58 -4.44 -16.24 -3.11
C LEU A 58 -5.11 -17.62 -3.07
N VAL A 59 -6.35 -17.71 -3.57
CA VAL A 59 -7.10 -18.97 -3.68
C VAL A 59 -6.36 -19.93 -4.60
N ARG A 60 -5.92 -19.50 -5.79
CA ARG A 60 -5.14 -20.35 -6.70
C ARG A 60 -3.86 -20.88 -6.06
N ALA A 61 -3.11 -20.03 -5.36
CA ALA A 61 -1.89 -20.42 -4.65
C ALA A 61 -2.16 -21.41 -3.52
N ALA A 62 -3.29 -21.28 -2.81
CA ALA A 62 -3.66 -22.20 -1.74
C ALA A 62 -3.85 -23.65 -2.24
N PHE A 63 -4.35 -23.81 -3.47
CA PHE A 63 -4.57 -25.11 -4.13
C PHE A 63 -3.40 -25.58 -5.01
N ASP A 64 -2.31 -24.82 -5.13
CA ASP A 64 -1.14 -25.21 -5.90
C ASP A 64 -0.23 -26.15 -5.08
N GLU A 65 -0.34 -27.45 -5.32
CA GLU A 65 0.45 -28.48 -4.64
C GLU A 65 1.97 -28.32 -4.80
N ALA A 66 2.43 -27.71 -5.90
CA ALA A 66 3.85 -27.48 -6.14
C ALA A 66 4.41 -26.29 -5.34
N MET A 67 3.54 -25.42 -4.80
CA MET A 67 3.97 -24.26 -4.03
C MET A 67 4.32 -24.65 -2.58
N PRO A 68 5.52 -24.31 -2.07
CA PRO A 68 5.87 -24.53 -0.67
C PRO A 68 4.86 -23.89 0.28
N GLU A 69 4.53 -24.56 1.39
CA GLU A 69 3.55 -24.06 2.37
C GLU A 69 3.90 -22.66 2.89
N GLN A 70 5.18 -22.43 3.20
CA GLN A 70 5.67 -21.12 3.62
C GLN A 70 5.38 -20.00 2.61
N HIS A 71 5.45 -20.28 1.30
CA HIS A 71 5.13 -19.30 0.27
C HIS A 71 3.63 -18.98 0.25
N ARG A 72 2.77 -19.96 0.54
CA ARG A 72 1.33 -19.75 0.67
C ARG A 72 1.06 -18.87 1.89
N GLU A 73 1.65 -19.18 3.04
CA GLU A 73 1.52 -18.35 4.26
C GLU A 73 1.98 -16.92 4.05
N ASP A 74 3.14 -16.73 3.41
CA ASP A 74 3.68 -15.41 3.06
C ASP A 74 2.70 -14.61 2.17
N LEU A 75 2.01 -15.26 1.22
CA LEU A 75 0.99 -14.61 0.39
C LEU A 75 -0.26 -14.21 1.17
N TRP A 76 -0.70 -15.04 2.11
CA TRP A 76 -1.85 -14.72 2.96
C TRP A 76 -1.51 -13.55 3.89
N HIS A 77 -0.31 -13.55 4.46
CA HIS A 77 0.16 -12.41 5.25
C HIS A 77 0.27 -11.14 4.39
N ASP A 78 0.80 -11.24 3.17
CA ASP A 78 0.91 -10.10 2.25
C ASP A 78 -0.47 -9.55 1.85
N TYR A 79 -1.48 -10.40 1.63
CA TYR A 79 -2.86 -9.96 1.37
C TYR A 79 -3.42 -9.15 2.54
N ASP A 80 -3.26 -9.64 3.77
CA ASP A 80 -3.73 -8.96 4.98
C ASP A 80 -3.07 -7.58 5.13
N GLN A 81 -1.74 -7.53 5.03
CA GLN A 81 -0.99 -6.29 5.15
C GLN A 81 -1.31 -5.31 4.02
N MET A 82 -1.46 -5.80 2.78
CA MET A 82 -1.78 -4.97 1.63
C MET A 82 -3.12 -4.25 1.80
N LEU A 83 -4.18 -4.97 2.16
CA LEU A 83 -5.51 -4.39 2.30
C LEU A 83 -5.59 -3.43 3.49
N ARG A 84 -4.96 -3.76 4.63
CA ARG A 84 -4.87 -2.83 5.77
C ARG A 84 -4.17 -1.53 5.39
N LYS A 85 -3.01 -1.66 4.77
CA LYS A 85 -2.24 -0.51 4.29
C LYS A 85 -3.08 0.35 3.36
N GLN A 86 -3.77 -0.25 2.40
CA GLN A 86 -4.64 0.45 1.48
C GLN A 86 -5.74 1.22 2.22
N ALA A 87 -6.42 0.58 3.18
CA ALA A 87 -7.46 1.20 3.99
C ALA A 87 -6.94 2.39 4.83
N GLN A 88 -5.78 2.24 5.46
CA GLN A 88 -5.20 3.25 6.35
C GLN A 88 -4.67 4.46 5.58
N VAL A 89 -3.94 4.24 4.47
CA VAL A 89 -3.47 5.34 3.60
C VAL A 89 -4.65 6.11 3.03
N PHE A 90 -5.67 5.39 2.54
CA PHE A 90 -6.86 6.04 2.00
C PHE A 90 -7.59 6.86 3.08
N SER A 91 -7.74 6.33 4.30
CA SER A 91 -8.32 7.09 5.41
C SER A 91 -7.55 8.38 5.73
N LEU A 92 -6.22 8.35 5.76
CA LEU A 92 -5.45 9.58 5.99
C LEU A 92 -5.67 10.62 4.92
N ALA A 93 -5.81 10.19 3.67
CA ALA A 93 -6.05 11.08 2.55
C ALA A 93 -7.45 11.71 2.63
N ILE A 94 -8.46 10.94 3.03
CA ILE A 94 -9.80 11.45 3.36
C ILE A 94 -9.72 12.49 4.49
N ASP A 95 -9.01 12.17 5.58
CA ASP A 95 -8.86 13.08 6.73
C ASP A 95 -8.12 14.38 6.33
N GLN A 96 -7.08 14.27 5.49
CA GLN A 96 -6.39 15.44 4.94
C GLN A 96 -7.34 16.30 4.10
N TRP A 97 -8.17 15.69 3.24
CA TRP A 97 -9.13 16.42 2.43
C TRP A 97 -10.17 17.16 3.29
N TYR A 98 -10.71 16.51 4.32
CA TYR A 98 -11.62 17.16 5.26
C TYR A 98 -10.95 18.33 5.99
N ASN A 99 -9.65 18.22 6.31
CA ASN A 99 -8.88 19.34 6.85
C ASN A 99 -8.79 20.51 5.85
N GLU A 100 -8.44 20.27 4.59
CA GLU A 100 -8.35 21.35 3.59
C GLU A 100 -9.69 22.08 3.40
N ILE A 101 -10.81 21.35 3.36
CA ILE A 101 -12.13 21.95 3.22
C ILE A 101 -12.55 22.73 4.46
N SER A 102 -12.21 22.23 5.65
CA SER A 102 -12.45 22.96 6.90
C SER A 102 -11.77 24.32 6.91
N LEU A 103 -10.53 24.40 6.40
CA LEU A 103 -9.80 25.66 6.26
C LEU A 103 -10.45 26.63 5.25
N ALA A 104 -10.97 26.10 4.14
CA ALA A 104 -11.71 26.90 3.14
C ALA A 104 -13.09 27.36 3.64
N HIS A 105 -13.67 26.68 4.63
CA HIS A 105 -15.02 26.93 5.15
C HIS A 105 -15.07 27.02 6.69
N PRO A 106 -14.37 28.00 7.30
CA PRO A 106 -14.18 28.05 8.76
C PRO A 106 -15.47 28.24 9.57
N GLY A 107 -16.53 28.77 8.94
CA GLY A 107 -17.84 28.94 9.55
C GLY A 107 -18.68 27.66 9.65
N SER A 108 -18.30 26.59 8.96
CA SER A 108 -19.07 25.34 8.95
C SER A 108 -18.74 24.47 10.16
N VAL A 109 -19.75 24.17 10.97
CA VAL A 109 -19.62 23.21 12.08
C VAL A 109 -19.30 21.81 11.55
N TYR A 110 -19.95 21.39 10.47
CA TYR A 110 -19.74 20.07 9.88
C TYR A 110 -18.29 19.84 9.44
N TRP A 111 -17.70 20.80 8.70
CA TRP A 111 -16.33 20.65 8.20
C TRP A 111 -15.31 20.71 9.32
N ARG A 112 -15.55 21.56 10.33
CA ARG A 112 -14.71 21.64 11.52
C ARG A 112 -14.67 20.33 12.28
N GLU A 113 -15.84 19.78 12.62
CA GLU A 113 -15.93 18.50 13.35
C GLU A 113 -15.29 17.34 12.58
N ARG A 114 -15.45 17.31 11.24
CA ARG A 114 -14.81 16.29 10.40
C ARG A 114 -13.29 16.44 10.33
N SER A 115 -12.77 17.68 10.32
CA SER A 115 -11.31 17.90 10.35
C SER A 115 -10.67 17.56 11.69
N GLU A 116 -11.39 17.72 12.80
CA GLU A 116 -10.88 17.47 14.16
C GLU A 116 -10.93 15.99 14.56
N ARG A 117 -11.80 15.20 13.92
CA ARG A 117 -11.97 13.77 14.21
C ARG A 117 -11.37 12.94 13.08
N ALA A 118 -10.21 12.34 13.33
CA ALA A 118 -9.64 11.34 12.43
C ALA A 118 -10.65 10.19 12.23
N THR A 119 -10.81 9.74 10.97
CA THR A 119 -11.74 8.65 10.64
C THR A 119 -11.36 7.35 11.35
N PHE A 120 -10.06 7.11 11.57
CA PHE A 120 -9.54 6.03 12.40
C PHE A 120 -8.36 6.51 13.26
N GLU A 121 -8.14 5.92 14.45
CA GLU A 121 -6.94 6.18 15.25
C GLU A 121 -5.72 5.49 14.62
N VAL A 122 -4.91 6.21 13.86
CA VAL A 122 -3.81 5.60 13.08
C VAL A 122 -2.43 5.67 13.77
N ARG A 123 -2.34 6.29 14.97
CA ARG A 123 -1.13 6.94 15.55
C ARG A 123 0.24 6.24 15.48
N ASN A 124 0.34 4.91 15.42
CA ASN A 124 1.64 4.21 15.36
C ASN A 124 1.83 3.30 14.14
N ALA A 125 0.76 2.79 13.54
CA ALA A 125 0.89 1.85 12.42
C ALA A 125 1.13 2.58 11.07
N THR A 126 0.74 3.87 10.98
CA THR A 126 0.80 4.69 9.76
C THR A 126 2.16 4.84 9.11
N PHE A 127 3.21 4.80 9.93
CA PHE A 127 4.59 5.03 9.49
C PHE A 127 5.00 4.08 8.37
N HIS A 128 4.70 2.79 8.50
CA HIS A 128 4.99 1.78 7.47
C HIS A 128 4.13 1.94 6.20
N TYR A 129 2.97 2.59 6.32
CA TYR A 129 1.94 2.61 5.28
C TYR A 129 2.14 3.74 4.27
N LEU A 130 2.67 4.89 4.72
CA LEU A 130 3.02 6.03 3.86
C LEU A 130 4.24 5.77 2.96
N VAL A 131 5.23 5.00 3.42
CA VAL A 131 6.43 4.65 2.63
C VAL A 131 6.06 3.98 1.31
N ASN A 132 5.00 3.17 1.34
CA ASN A 132 4.67 2.27 0.24
C ASN A 132 3.43 2.70 -0.54
N GLY A 133 2.81 3.82 -0.17
CA GLY A 133 1.59 4.32 -0.77
C GLY A 133 1.73 5.82 -0.97
N SER A 134 2.32 6.20 -2.12
CA SER A 134 2.07 7.52 -2.67
C SER A 134 0.56 7.74 -2.68
N LEU A 135 0.13 8.95 -2.31
CA LEU A 135 -1.24 9.37 -2.58
C LEU A 135 -1.57 9.01 -4.03
N ASP A 136 -2.73 8.41 -4.24
CA ASP A 136 -3.26 8.19 -5.57
C ASP A 136 -3.16 9.50 -6.36
N GLU A 137 -2.64 9.46 -7.60
CA GLU A 137 -2.31 10.68 -8.34
C GLU A 137 -3.56 11.54 -8.59
N ASP A 138 -4.71 10.92 -8.85
CA ASP A 138 -5.98 11.63 -9.01
C ASP A 138 -6.45 12.24 -7.68
N LEU A 139 -6.28 11.49 -6.58
CA LEU A 139 -6.59 12.02 -5.25
C LEU A 139 -5.68 13.20 -4.91
N LEU A 140 -4.37 13.09 -5.16
CA LEU A 140 -3.40 14.17 -4.96
C LEU A 140 -3.78 15.40 -5.78
N HIS A 141 -4.15 15.20 -7.05
CA HIS A 141 -4.62 16.26 -7.93
C HIS A 141 -5.81 17.00 -7.32
N VAL A 142 -6.81 16.27 -6.85
CA VAL A 142 -8.00 16.86 -6.22
C VAL A 142 -7.65 17.61 -4.93
N ILE A 143 -6.89 17.00 -4.02
CA ILE A 143 -6.60 17.61 -2.72
C ILE A 143 -5.59 18.77 -2.80
N SER A 144 -4.72 18.79 -3.81
CA SER A 144 -3.76 19.85 -4.07
C SER A 144 -4.30 20.96 -4.98
N GLN A 145 -5.59 20.90 -5.34
CA GLN A 145 -6.24 21.84 -6.27
C GLN A 145 -5.53 21.90 -7.64
N GLY A 146 -5.02 20.77 -8.11
CA GLY A 146 -4.38 20.60 -9.40
C GLY A 146 -2.89 20.93 -9.47
N ASN A 147 -2.23 21.15 -8.31
CA ASN A 147 -0.79 21.39 -8.26
C ASN A 147 0.03 20.08 -8.32
N ASP A 148 -0.61 18.95 -8.03
CA ASP A 148 0.01 17.61 -7.98
C ASP A 148 1.22 17.52 -7.04
N ALA A 149 1.34 18.50 -6.14
CA ALA A 149 2.46 18.67 -5.23
C ALA A 149 1.99 18.44 -3.79
N VAL A 150 2.67 17.55 -3.10
CA VAL A 150 2.43 17.25 -1.68
C VAL A 150 2.70 18.49 -0.81
N GLU A 151 3.63 19.34 -1.23
CA GLU A 151 3.99 20.60 -0.59
C GLU A 151 2.87 21.64 -0.67
N ALA A 152 1.93 21.49 -1.60
CA ALA A 152 0.77 22.37 -1.70
C ALA A 152 -0.30 22.07 -0.63
N LEU A 153 -0.16 20.97 0.13
CA LEU A 153 -1.11 20.58 1.18
C LEU A 153 -0.77 21.24 2.52
N SER A 154 -1.81 21.54 3.31
CA SER A 154 -1.65 22.14 4.64
C SER A 154 -0.88 21.22 5.59
N GLU A 155 0.08 21.80 6.31
CA GLU A 155 0.93 21.09 7.28
C GLU A 155 0.16 20.47 8.46
N THR A 156 -1.07 20.93 8.71
CA THR A 156 -1.85 20.54 9.90
C THR A 156 -2.70 19.28 9.71
N GLY A 157 -2.81 18.75 8.50
CA GLY A 157 -3.62 17.56 8.25
C GLY A 157 -2.92 16.24 8.65
N ALA A 158 -3.72 15.19 8.85
CA ALA A 158 -3.25 13.90 9.34
C ALA A 158 -2.17 13.29 8.44
N TRP A 159 -2.38 13.34 7.12
CA TRP A 159 -1.42 12.82 6.15
C TRP A 159 -0.10 13.60 6.21
N ARG A 160 -0.14 14.94 6.17
CA ARG A 160 1.07 15.79 6.21
C ARG A 160 1.83 15.65 7.52
N THR A 161 1.13 15.52 8.64
CA THR A 161 1.73 15.27 9.96
C THR A 161 2.47 13.93 9.97
N SER A 162 1.84 12.85 9.53
CA SER A 162 2.47 11.52 9.48
C SER A 162 3.63 11.48 8.47
N PHE A 163 3.52 12.16 7.32
CA PHE A 163 4.60 12.29 6.36
C PHE A 163 5.80 13.07 6.93
N ALA A 164 5.57 14.18 7.63
CA ALA A 164 6.63 14.95 8.26
C ALA A 164 7.34 14.15 9.37
N GLN A 165 6.60 13.34 10.13
CA GLN A 165 7.19 12.43 11.12
C GLN A 165 8.07 11.36 10.45
N LEU A 166 7.66 10.85 9.29
CA LEU A 166 8.46 9.90 8.51
C LEU A 166 9.80 10.50 8.07
N GLN A 167 9.77 11.74 7.57
CA GLN A 167 10.99 12.45 7.16
C GLN A 167 11.95 12.66 8.35
N ARG A 168 11.45 12.80 9.58
CA ARG A 168 12.28 12.95 10.78
C ARG A 168 12.94 11.64 11.24
N LEU A 169 12.40 10.49 10.84
CA LEU A 169 12.99 9.18 11.16
C LEU A 169 14.16 8.83 10.23
N ARG A 170 14.30 9.54 9.10
CA ARG A 170 15.43 9.34 8.21
C ARG A 170 16.72 9.83 8.87
N PRO A 171 17.78 9.01 8.87
CA PRO A 171 19.10 9.42 9.36
C PRO A 171 19.65 10.63 8.59
N ALA A 172 20.60 11.34 9.18
CA ALA A 172 21.36 12.37 8.47
C ALA A 172 22.15 11.75 7.29
N ASP A 173 22.44 12.54 6.25
CA ASP A 173 23.09 12.03 5.03
C ASP A 173 24.46 11.38 5.29
N ASP A 174 25.18 11.85 6.31
CA ASP A 174 26.48 11.34 6.72
C ASP A 174 26.40 10.21 7.76
N ALA A 175 25.22 9.95 8.31
CA ALA A 175 25.01 8.90 9.29
C ALA A 175 25.27 7.53 8.65
N LEU A 176 26.11 6.71 9.31
CA LEU A 176 26.39 5.37 8.86
C LEU A 176 25.22 4.45 9.20
N VAL A 177 24.68 3.75 8.21
CA VAL A 177 23.61 2.77 8.39
C VAL A 177 24.07 1.39 8.00
N GLN A 178 23.52 0.37 8.66
CA GLN A 178 23.77 -1.03 8.36
C GLN A 178 22.54 -1.87 8.75
N LEU A 179 22.30 -2.99 8.07
CA LEU A 179 21.36 -4.00 8.57
C LEU A 179 21.76 -4.47 9.98
N MET A 180 20.75 -4.75 10.79
CA MET A 180 20.95 -5.39 12.08
C MET A 180 21.53 -6.81 11.90
N PRO A 181 22.45 -7.29 12.76
CA PRO A 181 23.11 -8.59 12.57
C PRO A 181 22.17 -9.82 12.55
N ASN A 182 21.04 -9.71 13.26
CA ASN A 182 19.98 -10.71 13.32
C ASN A 182 18.96 -10.58 12.18
N VAL A 183 19.09 -9.59 11.29
CA VAL A 183 18.24 -9.51 10.10
C VAL A 183 18.80 -10.42 9.01
N LYS A 184 17.97 -11.34 8.56
CA LYS A 184 18.24 -12.24 7.44
C LYS A 184 17.27 -11.96 6.31
N PHE A 185 17.52 -12.55 5.15
CA PHE A 185 16.58 -12.53 4.04
C PHE A 185 16.47 -13.91 3.40
N ARG A 186 15.31 -14.17 2.82
CA ARG A 186 15.03 -15.38 2.03
C ARG A 186 14.30 -15.04 0.74
N GLN A 187 14.41 -15.93 -0.24
CA GLN A 187 13.52 -15.89 -1.40
C GLN A 187 12.11 -16.27 -0.96
N SER A 188 11.12 -15.56 -1.49
CA SER A 188 9.71 -15.83 -1.27
C SER A 188 8.89 -15.33 -2.47
N VAL A 189 7.59 -15.20 -2.28
CA VAL A 189 6.64 -14.64 -3.23
C VAL A 189 5.79 -13.57 -2.56
N THR A 190 5.19 -12.71 -3.37
CA THR A 190 4.31 -11.62 -2.93
C THR A 190 3.18 -11.36 -3.92
N LEU A 191 2.16 -10.64 -3.47
CA LEU A 191 1.08 -10.10 -4.30
C LEU A 191 1.43 -8.73 -4.91
N GLU A 192 2.58 -8.15 -4.57
CA GLU A 192 3.00 -6.87 -5.15
C GLU A 192 3.34 -6.98 -6.64
N HIS A 193 3.05 -5.89 -7.35
CA HIS A 193 3.42 -5.69 -8.74
C HIS A 193 4.61 -4.74 -8.84
N PRO A 194 5.48 -4.91 -9.87
CA PRO A 194 6.56 -3.98 -10.13
C PRO A 194 6.04 -2.54 -10.13
N ILE A 195 6.61 -1.71 -9.27
CA ILE A 195 6.40 -0.27 -9.35
C ILE A 195 7.13 0.19 -10.62
N ALA A 196 6.44 0.95 -11.45
CA ALA A 196 7.04 1.61 -12.60
C ALA A 196 8.16 2.54 -12.13
N ASP A 197 9.42 2.14 -12.34
CA ASP A 197 10.60 2.89 -11.89
C ASP A 197 10.99 4.00 -12.90
N SER A 198 10.43 3.99 -14.12
CA SER A 198 10.65 5.00 -15.16
C SER A 198 9.36 5.64 -15.68
N ALA A 199 9.50 6.80 -16.33
CA ALA A 199 8.37 7.47 -17.00
C ALA A 199 7.79 6.64 -18.16
N GLU A 200 8.62 5.82 -18.81
CA GLU A 200 8.20 4.84 -19.82
C GLU A 200 7.39 3.70 -19.17
N ASP A 201 7.86 3.17 -18.04
CA ASP A 201 7.09 2.18 -17.26
C ASP A 201 5.75 2.76 -16.77
N LYS A 202 5.70 4.06 -16.43
CA LYS A 202 4.46 4.74 -16.03
C LYS A 202 3.49 4.93 -17.20
N LEU A 203 4.00 5.11 -18.42
CA LEU A 203 3.20 5.22 -19.65
C LEU A 203 2.57 3.87 -20.01
N ASP A 204 3.32 2.78 -19.88
CA ASP A 204 2.82 1.41 -20.04
C ASP A 204 1.91 0.96 -18.87
N ALA A 205 2.09 1.54 -17.68
CA ALA A 205 1.24 1.29 -16.51
C ALA A 205 -0.06 2.11 -16.49
N ARG A 206 -0.26 3.07 -17.42
CA ARG A 206 -1.58 3.71 -17.56
C ARG A 206 -2.57 2.61 -17.87
N PRO A 207 -3.73 2.55 -17.19
CA PRO A 207 -4.74 1.57 -17.54
C PRO A 207 -5.05 1.76 -19.01
N GLN A 208 -4.65 0.78 -19.84
CA GLN A 208 -5.09 0.75 -21.23
C GLN A 208 -6.60 0.88 -21.17
N ALA A 209 -7.16 1.81 -21.96
CA ALA A 209 -8.60 1.93 -22.09
C ALA A 209 -9.12 0.52 -22.37
N PHE A 210 -9.95 0.02 -21.45
CA PHE A 210 -10.47 -1.33 -21.57
C PHE A 210 -11.37 -1.36 -22.80
N ASP A 211 -10.82 -1.80 -23.93
CA ASP A 211 -11.60 -2.04 -25.13
C ASP A 211 -12.52 -3.21 -24.81
N HIS A 212 -13.79 -2.86 -24.63
CA HIS A 212 -14.85 -3.78 -24.25
C HIS A 212 -14.96 -4.97 -25.20
N GLY A 213 -14.49 -4.83 -26.46
CA GLY A 213 -14.35 -5.91 -27.43
C GLY A 213 -15.56 -6.85 -27.47
N PRO A 214 -15.35 -8.14 -27.79
CA PRO A 214 -16.38 -9.17 -27.66
C PRO A 214 -16.57 -9.67 -26.21
N TYR A 215 -15.82 -9.14 -25.22
CA TYR A 215 -15.84 -9.63 -23.85
C TYR A 215 -17.26 -9.62 -23.26
N TRP A 216 -18.00 -8.52 -23.42
CA TRP A 216 -19.37 -8.44 -22.90
C TRP A 216 -20.39 -9.27 -23.69
N GLU A 217 -20.06 -9.72 -24.89
CA GLU A 217 -20.93 -10.60 -25.68
C GLU A 217 -20.86 -12.04 -25.19
N SER A 218 -19.69 -12.48 -24.71
CA SER A 218 -19.48 -13.82 -24.14
C SER A 218 -18.28 -13.84 -23.18
N PRO A 219 -18.45 -13.39 -21.92
CA PRO A 219 -17.37 -13.30 -20.95
C PRO A 219 -16.64 -14.63 -20.74
N GLU A 220 -17.35 -15.75 -20.79
CA GLU A 220 -16.79 -17.09 -20.67
C GLU A 220 -15.85 -17.48 -21.82
N ARG A 221 -16.10 -16.99 -23.04
CA ARG A 221 -15.22 -17.26 -24.19
C ARG A 221 -14.04 -16.32 -24.24
N HIS A 222 -14.26 -15.06 -23.86
CA HIS A 222 -13.31 -13.97 -24.02
C HIS A 222 -12.59 -13.60 -22.71
N ALA A 223 -12.77 -14.35 -21.62
CA ALA A 223 -12.10 -14.10 -20.34
C ALA A 223 -10.56 -14.07 -20.45
N HIS A 224 -10.01 -14.82 -21.39
CA HIS A 224 -8.57 -14.86 -21.66
C HIS A 224 -8.02 -13.59 -22.34
N GLU A 225 -8.90 -12.77 -22.91
CA GLU A 225 -8.56 -11.50 -23.58
C GLU A 225 -8.39 -10.36 -22.56
N VAL A 226 -8.89 -10.54 -21.34
CA VAL A 226 -8.76 -9.56 -20.26
C VAL A 226 -7.56 -9.94 -19.39
N ALA A 227 -6.48 -9.17 -19.49
CA ALA A 227 -5.33 -9.36 -18.62
C ALA A 227 -5.74 -9.15 -17.15
N PRO A 228 -5.56 -10.14 -16.26
CA PRO A 228 -5.91 -9.98 -14.86
C PRO A 228 -4.97 -8.97 -14.20
N ARG A 229 -5.52 -8.06 -13.39
CA ARG A 229 -4.74 -7.07 -12.61
C ARG A 229 -3.68 -7.77 -11.75
N PHE A 230 -4.03 -8.92 -11.17
CA PHE A 230 -3.11 -9.83 -10.50
C PHE A 230 -3.08 -11.17 -11.25
N GLY A 231 -2.00 -11.46 -11.97
CA GLY A 231 -1.89 -12.70 -12.76
C GLY A 231 -1.38 -13.91 -11.96
N ARG A 232 -0.28 -13.72 -11.22
CA ARG A 232 0.39 -14.75 -10.42
C ARG A 232 1.21 -14.10 -9.31
N PRO A 233 1.60 -14.84 -8.26
CA PRO A 233 2.56 -14.36 -7.28
C PRO A 233 3.87 -13.93 -7.94
N SER A 234 4.39 -12.79 -7.50
CA SER A 234 5.68 -12.26 -7.96
C SER A 234 6.79 -12.77 -7.03
N PRO A 235 7.93 -13.26 -7.55
CA PRO A 235 9.08 -13.58 -6.71
C PRO A 235 9.58 -12.34 -5.95
N CYS A 236 9.99 -12.51 -4.70
CA CYS A 236 10.51 -11.43 -3.86
C CYS A 236 11.66 -11.89 -2.96
N LEU A 237 12.36 -10.91 -2.38
CA LEU A 237 13.18 -11.06 -1.20
C LEU A 237 12.38 -10.63 0.02
N ARG A 238 12.38 -11.44 1.06
CA ARG A 238 11.76 -11.14 2.35
C ARG A 238 12.83 -11.06 3.43
N PHE A 239 12.97 -9.88 4.03
CA PHE A 239 13.78 -9.59 5.21
C PHE A 239 12.98 -9.89 6.48
N TYR A 240 13.65 -10.51 7.46
CA TYR A 240 13.05 -10.91 8.73
C TYR A 240 14.10 -10.93 9.83
N PHE A 241 13.66 -10.81 11.08
CA PHE A 241 14.51 -11.04 12.25
C PHE A 241 14.63 -12.54 12.54
N GLU A 242 15.84 -13.04 12.72
CA GLU A 242 16.13 -14.46 13.01
C GLU A 242 15.63 -14.90 14.39
N ASP A 243 15.54 -13.96 15.33
CA ASP A 243 15.09 -14.13 16.72
C ASP A 243 13.64 -13.68 16.96
N GLY A 244 12.95 -13.17 15.93
CA GLY A 244 11.62 -12.59 16.01
C GLY A 244 10.51 -13.46 15.44
N ASP A 245 9.26 -13.04 15.67
CA ASP A 245 8.10 -13.59 14.96
C ASP A 245 8.24 -13.28 13.46
N HIS A 246 8.03 -14.30 12.60
CA HIS A 246 8.11 -14.19 11.14
C HIS A 246 7.03 -13.28 10.54
N GLN A 247 6.18 -12.66 11.36
CA GLN A 247 5.17 -11.70 10.93
C GLN A 247 5.75 -10.31 10.63
N ASP A 248 6.82 -9.89 11.30
CA ASP A 248 7.46 -8.60 11.01
C ASP A 248 8.49 -8.77 9.89
N THR A 249 8.01 -8.59 8.65
CA THR A 249 8.84 -8.74 7.46
C THR A 249 8.78 -7.52 6.56
N VAL A 250 9.89 -7.29 5.86
CA VAL A 250 10.01 -6.28 4.82
C VAL A 250 10.33 -7.00 3.51
N ARG A 251 9.74 -6.57 2.40
CA ARG A 251 9.92 -7.25 1.11
C ARG A 251 10.29 -6.29 0.00
N ILE A 252 11.01 -6.82 -0.98
CA ILE A 252 11.29 -6.16 -2.26
C ILE A 252 11.12 -7.18 -3.38
N LEU A 253 10.51 -6.78 -4.49
CA LEU A 253 10.35 -7.64 -5.66
C LEU A 253 11.71 -8.10 -6.17
N TRP A 254 11.83 -9.40 -6.49
CA TRP A 254 13.07 -9.96 -7.02
C TRP A 254 13.20 -9.56 -8.50
N ASN A 255 13.73 -8.37 -8.75
CA ASN A 255 14.24 -7.94 -10.04
C ASN A 255 15.78 -8.02 -10.04
N ARG A 256 16.39 -8.06 -11.23
CA ARG A 256 17.83 -8.34 -11.38
C ARG A 256 18.83 -7.27 -10.87
N PRO A 257 18.49 -6.07 -10.34
CA PRO A 257 19.48 -5.24 -9.65
C PRO A 257 19.63 -5.47 -8.13
N ASN A 258 18.78 -6.27 -7.46
CA ASN A 258 18.80 -6.35 -5.99
C ASN A 258 20.10 -6.88 -5.36
N SER A 259 20.95 -7.59 -6.11
CA SER A 259 22.23 -8.09 -5.57
C SER A 259 23.17 -6.97 -5.15
N ALA A 260 23.18 -5.85 -5.88
CA ALA A 260 24.03 -4.70 -5.56
C ALA A 260 23.54 -3.97 -4.31
N LEU A 261 22.23 -3.90 -4.08
CA LEU A 261 21.69 -3.35 -2.82
C LEU A 261 22.02 -4.26 -1.64
N LEU A 262 21.87 -5.57 -1.78
CA LEU A 262 22.22 -6.51 -0.70
C LEU A 262 23.70 -6.43 -0.32
N GLU A 263 24.59 -6.30 -1.31
CA GLU A 263 26.01 -6.11 -1.07
C GLU A 263 26.27 -4.80 -0.32
N ARG A 264 25.66 -3.69 -0.74
CA ARG A 264 25.73 -2.41 -0.01
C ARG A 264 25.22 -2.57 1.41
N LEU A 265 24.07 -3.20 1.62
CA LEU A 265 23.49 -3.37 2.95
C LEU A 265 24.29 -4.27 3.90
N SER A 266 25.24 -5.06 3.37
CA SER A 266 26.10 -5.94 4.19
C SER A 266 27.16 -5.18 4.99
N GLN A 267 27.53 -3.97 4.57
CA GLN A 267 28.54 -3.13 5.22
C GLN A 267 27.93 -1.82 5.74
N PRO A 268 28.59 -1.12 6.67
CA PRO A 268 28.25 0.26 7.00
C PRO A 268 28.38 1.19 5.80
N HIS A 269 27.33 1.96 5.48
CA HIS A 269 27.37 3.00 4.45
C HIS A 269 26.74 4.30 4.95
N ALA A 270 27.26 5.44 4.50
CA ALA A 270 26.61 6.72 4.71
C ALA A 270 25.22 6.72 4.03
N TYR A 271 24.19 7.16 4.75
CA TYR A 271 22.81 7.05 4.34
C TYR A 271 22.50 7.85 3.05
N GLY A 272 22.99 9.09 2.95
CA GLY A 272 22.76 9.96 1.79
C GLY A 272 23.33 9.35 0.49
N PRO A 273 24.62 8.98 0.45
CA PRO A 273 25.21 8.27 -0.70
C PRO A 273 24.52 6.94 -1.03
N LEU A 274 24.10 6.18 -0.02
CA LEU A 274 23.34 4.94 -0.22
C LEU A 274 22.01 5.25 -0.93
N LEU A 275 21.26 6.23 -0.44
CA LEU A 275 19.95 6.65 -0.97
C LEU A 275 20.06 7.19 -2.41
N ALA A 276 21.09 8.00 -2.69
CA ALA A 276 21.34 8.56 -4.01
C ALA A 276 21.55 7.48 -5.09
N GLY A 277 22.16 6.37 -4.71
CA GLY A 277 22.38 5.22 -5.59
C GLY A 277 21.22 4.22 -5.63
N CYS A 278 20.08 4.49 -4.99
CA CYS A 278 18.93 3.58 -4.96
C CYS A 278 17.84 3.99 -5.96
N SER A 279 17.21 3.01 -6.62
CA SER A 279 15.94 3.19 -7.35
C SER A 279 14.79 3.60 -6.41
N LEU A 280 13.63 3.97 -6.95
CA LEU A 280 12.46 4.31 -6.12
C LEU A 280 12.01 3.11 -5.27
N SER A 281 11.93 1.92 -5.87
CA SER A 281 11.64 0.66 -5.17
C SER A 281 12.65 0.36 -4.05
N GLU A 282 13.95 0.56 -4.30
CA GLU A 282 15.01 0.37 -3.29
C GLU A 282 14.93 1.41 -2.16
N ARG A 283 14.59 2.67 -2.45
CA ARG A 283 14.38 3.70 -1.42
C ARG A 283 13.22 3.36 -0.49
N GLY A 284 12.11 2.88 -1.06
CA GLY A 284 10.97 2.38 -0.29
C GLY A 284 11.35 1.23 0.62
N LEU A 285 12.19 0.30 0.13
CA LEU A 285 12.74 -0.77 0.97
C LEU A 285 13.58 -0.21 2.14
N LEU A 286 14.50 0.73 1.90
CA LEU A 286 15.34 1.30 2.96
C LEU A 286 14.51 1.98 4.04
N ASP A 287 13.51 2.77 3.66
CA ASP A 287 12.60 3.40 4.59
C ASP A 287 11.83 2.37 5.42
N GLN A 288 11.33 1.29 4.79
CA GLN A 288 10.66 0.22 5.52
C GLN A 288 11.58 -0.50 6.52
N LEU A 289 12.83 -0.78 6.12
CA LEU A 289 13.82 -1.43 6.99
C LEU A 289 14.14 -0.55 8.21
N LEU A 290 14.33 0.75 8.01
CA LEU A 290 14.54 1.71 9.10
C LEU A 290 13.34 1.74 10.06
N LEU A 291 12.13 1.85 9.51
CA LEU A 291 10.91 1.90 10.32
C LEU A 291 10.68 0.63 11.11
N LYS A 292 11.03 -0.54 10.55
CA LYS A 292 10.91 -1.84 11.23
C LYS A 292 12.07 -2.11 12.20
N GLY A 293 12.99 -1.16 12.36
CA GLY A 293 14.18 -1.33 13.20
C GLY A 293 15.13 -2.39 12.67
N MET A 294 15.01 -2.80 11.40
CA MET A 294 15.87 -3.78 10.74
C MET A 294 17.21 -3.18 10.31
N MET A 295 17.34 -1.85 10.38
CA MET A 295 18.57 -1.11 10.18
C MET A 295 18.93 -0.33 11.45
N ARG A 296 20.22 -0.27 11.76
CA ARG A 296 20.77 0.57 12.82
C ARG A 296 21.53 1.74 12.24
N VAL A 297 21.47 2.86 12.94
CA VAL A 297 22.37 3.99 12.75
C VAL A 297 23.59 3.78 13.65
N ILE A 298 24.76 3.75 13.05
CA ILE A 298 26.04 3.60 13.74
C ILE A 298 26.48 5.00 14.17
N PRO A 299 26.76 5.22 15.48
CA PRO A 299 27.22 6.49 15.98
C PRO A 299 28.64 6.85 15.50
#